data_AF-A0A511JMP4-F1
#
_entry.id   AF-A0A511JMP4-F1
#
_cell.length_a   1.000
_cell.length_b   1.000
_cell.length_c   1.000
_cell.angle_alpha   90.00
_cell.angle_beta   90.00
_cell.angle_gamma   90.00
#
_symmetry.space_group_name_H-M   'P 1'
#
loop_
_entity.id
_entity.type
_entity.pdbx_description
1 polymer ?
#
loop_
_entity_poly.entity_id
_entity_poly.type
_entity_poly.pdbx_seq_one_letter_code
_entity_poly.pdbx_strand_id
1 'polypeptide(L)'
;MDDVGIGYLTLGQPLSTLSGGERQRLKLAIELASPADVYVLDEPTTGLHMSDVDRLIGLIDRFVDAGSTVIVIEHNLDVISRADHVLDLGPGAGADGGRVVFAGPPAHLVSVADSLTGEHLARRHGIAR
;
A
#
# COMPACT_ATOMS: atom_id res chain seq x y z
N MET A 1 10.27 18.16 -1.29
CA MET A 1 8.98 18.49 -1.95
C MET A 1 8.92 17.94 -3.36
N ASP A 2 10.00 18.01 -4.13
CA ASP A 2 10.10 17.36 -5.44
C ASP A 2 9.96 15.82 -5.38
N ASP A 3 10.42 15.21 -4.29
CA ASP A 3 10.48 13.74 -4.13
C ASP A 3 9.12 13.05 -3.96
N VAL A 4 8.07 13.80 -3.65
CA VAL A 4 6.69 13.28 -3.49
C VAL A 4 5.89 13.44 -4.79
N GLY A 5 6.51 13.96 -5.86
CA GLY A 5 5.84 14.15 -7.14
C GLY A 5 4.70 15.17 -7.08
N ILE A 6 4.79 16.14 -6.17
CA ILE A 6 3.86 17.26 -6.01
C ILE A 6 4.54 18.63 -6.15
N GLY A 7 5.81 18.66 -6.59
CA GLY A 7 6.58 19.90 -6.76
C GLY A 7 5.99 20.86 -7.81
N TYR A 8 5.10 20.36 -8.68
CA TYR A 8 4.35 21.19 -9.63
C TYR A 8 3.13 21.90 -9.02
N LEU A 9 2.75 21.58 -7.78
CA LEU A 9 1.65 22.24 -7.08
C LEU A 9 2.08 23.63 -6.60
N THR A 10 1.22 24.62 -6.81
CA THR A 10 1.49 26.00 -6.38
C THR A 10 1.05 26.20 -4.94
N LEU A 11 1.89 26.79 -4.10
CA LEU A 11 1.51 27.19 -2.74
C LEU A 11 0.31 28.15 -2.77
N GLY A 12 -0.73 27.84 -2.00
CA GLY A 12 -2.00 28.59 -1.99
C GLY A 12 -3.04 28.09 -3.01
N GLN A 13 -2.72 27.08 -3.82
CA GLN A 13 -3.70 26.43 -4.69
C GLN A 13 -4.82 25.76 -3.87
N PRO A 14 -6.11 25.95 -4.22
CA PRO A 14 -7.22 25.33 -3.50
C PRO A 14 -7.16 23.80 -3.58
N LEU A 15 -7.33 23.11 -2.43
CA LEU A 15 -7.33 21.65 -2.36
C LEU A 15 -8.44 20.98 -3.21
N SER A 16 -9.51 21.72 -3.51
CA SER A 16 -10.60 21.28 -4.39
C SER A 16 -10.17 21.05 -5.84
N THR A 17 -9.02 21.60 -6.25
CA THR A 17 -8.48 21.46 -7.61
C THR A 17 -7.56 20.25 -7.76
N LEU A 18 -7.23 19.57 -6.65
CA LEU A 18 -6.35 18.42 -6.64
C LEU A 18 -7.14 17.13 -6.90
N SER A 19 -6.61 16.28 -7.77
CA SER A 19 -7.04 14.89 -7.92
C SER A 19 -6.98 14.13 -6.59
N GLY A 20 -7.66 12.99 -6.50
CA GLY A 20 -7.56 12.10 -5.34
C GLY A 20 -6.11 11.74 -5.02
N GLY A 21 -5.32 11.41 -6.04
CA GLY A 21 -3.92 11.04 -5.87
C GLY A 21 -2.99 12.16 -5.47
N GLU A 22 -3.23 13.38 -5.94
CA GLU A 22 -2.48 14.54 -5.46
C GLU A 22 -2.76 14.83 -3.99
N ARG A 23 -4.02 14.75 -3.57
CA ARG A 23 -4.39 14.95 -2.16
C ARG A 23 -3.76 13.89 -1.27
N GLN A 24 -3.79 12.63 -1.70
CA GLN A 24 -3.21 11.53 -0.95
C GLN A 24 -1.69 11.66 -0.83
N ARG A 25 -0.99 11.98 -1.93
CA ARG A 25 0.45 12.24 -1.90
C ARG A 25 0.81 13.45 -1.04
N LEU A 26 0.02 14.53 -1.10
CA LEU A 26 0.22 15.69 -0.25
C LEU A 26 0.08 15.34 1.24
N LYS A 27 -0.92 14.52 1.60
CA LYS A 27 -1.08 14.01 2.96
C LYS A 27 0.17 13.26 3.43
N LEU A 28 0.67 12.32 2.62
CA LEU A 28 1.87 11.55 2.96
C LEU A 28 3.14 12.40 2.98
N ALA A 29 3.25 13.42 2.13
CA ALA A 29 4.34 14.38 2.13
C ALA A 29 4.42 15.17 3.44
N ILE A 30 3.27 15.51 4.02
CA ILE A 30 3.21 16.21 5.32
C ILE A 30 3.70 15.27 6.42
N GLU A 31 3.32 14.00 6.40
CA GLU A 31 3.80 13.00 7.36
C GLU A 31 5.32 12.74 7.22
N LEU A 32 5.88 12.81 6.01
CA LEU A 32 7.34 12.75 5.79
C LEU A 32 8.10 13.90 6.50
N ALA A 33 7.46 15.04 6.72
CA ALA A 33 8.08 16.15 7.44
C ALA A 33 8.13 15.93 8.96
N SER A 34 7.41 14.92 9.48
CA SER A 34 7.40 14.55 10.89
C SER A 34 7.83 13.09 11.07
N PRO A 35 9.12 12.82 11.33
CA PRO A 35 9.61 11.46 11.45
C PRO A 35 8.90 10.71 12.59
N ALA A 36 8.45 9.49 12.29
CA ALA A 36 7.86 8.56 13.24
C ALA A 36 8.51 7.18 13.10
N ASP A 37 8.56 6.42 14.19
CA ASP A 37 9.12 5.05 14.16
C ASP A 37 8.18 4.07 13.44
N VAL A 38 6.87 4.32 13.47
CA VAL A 38 5.84 3.46 12.86
C VAL A 38 4.77 4.30 12.16
N TYR A 39 4.50 3.99 10.90
CA TYR A 39 3.40 4.54 10.11
C TYR A 39 2.33 3.47 9.85
N VAL A 40 1.05 3.83 10.05
CA VAL A 40 -0.09 2.95 9.72
C VAL A 40 -0.93 3.63 8.66
N LEU A 41 -1.02 3.03 7.48
CA LEU A 41 -1.72 3.56 6.32
C LEU A 41 -2.94 2.71 6.00
N ASP A 42 -4.11 3.34 5.93
CA ASP A 42 -5.37 2.70 5.61
C ASP A 42 -5.74 2.95 4.14
N GLU A 43 -5.69 1.91 3.32
CA GLU A 43 -5.95 1.89 1.87
C GLU A 43 -5.41 3.09 1.11
N PRO A 44 -4.08 3.34 1.16
CA PRO A 44 -3.51 4.55 0.58
C PRO A 44 -3.59 4.60 -0.96
N THR A 45 -3.91 3.49 -1.64
CA THR A 45 -4.13 3.47 -3.10
C THR A 45 -5.57 3.75 -3.52
N THR A 46 -6.51 3.93 -2.60
CA THR A 46 -7.93 4.12 -2.94
C THR A 46 -8.14 5.35 -3.83
N GLY A 47 -8.74 5.12 -5.00
CA GLY A 47 -9.02 6.16 -5.99
C GLY A 47 -7.80 6.65 -6.77
N LEU A 48 -6.65 5.96 -6.68
CA LEU A 48 -5.46 6.29 -7.46
C LEU A 48 -5.49 5.65 -8.85
N HIS A 49 -4.95 6.37 -9.83
CA HIS A 49 -4.62 5.78 -11.12
C HIS A 49 -3.40 4.86 -10.98
N MET A 50 -3.28 3.84 -11.84
CA MET A 50 -2.19 2.85 -11.74
C MET A 50 -0.78 3.49 -11.77
N SER A 51 -0.60 4.52 -12.59
CA SER A 51 0.66 5.30 -12.64
C SER A 51 1.01 6.03 -11.35
N ASP A 52 0.01 6.32 -10.51
CA ASP A 52 0.18 6.99 -9.22
C ASP A 52 0.46 6.01 -8.09
N VAL A 53 0.05 4.75 -8.22
CA VAL A 53 0.33 3.67 -7.27
C VAL A 53 1.85 3.40 -7.19
N ASP A 54 2.54 3.33 -8.33
CA ASP A 54 4.00 3.16 -8.35
C ASP A 54 4.73 4.29 -7.61
N ARG A 55 4.26 5.53 -7.78
CA ARG A 55 4.83 6.70 -7.09
C ARG A 55 4.56 6.66 -5.59
N LEU A 56 3.37 6.20 -5.20
CA LEU A 56 3.02 6.01 -3.79
C LEU A 56 3.91 4.93 -3.14
N ILE A 57 4.10 3.80 -3.81
CA ILE A 57 4.96 2.70 -3.32
C ILE A 57 6.38 3.22 -3.13
N GLY A 58 6.95 3.92 -4.13
CA GLY A 58 8.28 4.52 -3.98
C GLY A 58 8.37 5.62 -2.91
N LEU A 59 7.25 6.15 -2.41
CA LEU A 59 7.23 7.02 -1.23
C LEU A 59 7.23 6.21 0.07
N ILE A 60 6.47 5.10 0.09
CA ILE A 60 6.44 4.17 1.22
C ILE A 60 7.83 3.56 1.44
N ASP A 61 8.50 3.15 0.38
CA ASP A 61 9.87 2.59 0.44
C ASP A 61 10.84 3.56 1.13
N ARG A 62 10.68 4.87 0.93
CA ARG A 62 11.52 5.88 1.60
C ARG A 62 11.28 6.00 3.09
N PHE A 63 10.05 5.76 3.58
CA PHE A 63 9.81 5.67 5.01
C PHE A 63 10.60 4.49 5.61
N VAL A 64 10.58 3.35 4.90
CA VAL A 64 11.33 2.15 5.30
C VAL A 64 12.84 2.40 5.27
N ASP A 65 13.37 2.98 4.19
CA ASP A 65 14.78 3.34 4.05
C ASP A 65 15.26 4.34 5.13
N ALA A 66 14.36 5.21 5.60
CA ALA A 66 14.63 6.15 6.68
C ALA A 66 14.63 5.49 8.08
N GLY A 67 14.33 4.19 8.18
CA GLY A 67 14.33 3.41 9.42
C GLY A 67 12.96 3.25 10.07
N SER A 68 11.89 3.72 9.45
CA SER A 68 10.53 3.59 9.98
C SER A 68 9.91 2.25 9.56
N THR A 69 9.04 1.70 10.41
CA THR A 69 8.17 0.57 10.04
C THR A 69 6.90 1.09 9.40
N VAL A 70 6.48 0.54 8.26
CA VAL A 70 5.20 0.91 7.61
C VAL A 70 4.26 -0.29 7.61
N ILE A 71 3.08 -0.11 8.19
CA ILE A 71 1.97 -1.07 8.13
C ILE A 71 0.94 -0.51 7.18
N VAL A 72 0.63 -1.26 6.13
CA VAL A 72 -0.31 -0.84 5.09
C VAL A 72 -1.48 -1.83 5.04
N ILE A 73 -2.70 -1.30 5.15
CA ILE A 73 -3.94 -2.05 4.90
C ILE A 73 -4.26 -1.84 3.42
N GLU A 74 -4.24 -2.90 2.62
CA GLU A 74 -4.40 -2.80 1.17
C GLU A 74 -5.09 -4.02 0.58
N HIS A 75 -5.74 -3.79 -0.56
CA HIS A 75 -6.29 -4.82 -1.43
C HIS A 75 -5.67 -4.75 -2.85
N ASN A 76 -4.83 -3.75 -3.13
CA ASN A 76 -4.13 -3.63 -4.39
C ASN A 76 -2.97 -4.65 -4.49
N LEU A 77 -3.10 -5.58 -5.44
CA LEU A 77 -2.12 -6.64 -5.65
C LEU A 77 -0.72 -6.15 -6.05
N ASP A 78 -0.59 -4.96 -6.67
CA ASP A 78 0.73 -4.39 -6.98
C ASP A 78 1.46 -3.96 -5.71
N VAL A 79 0.74 -3.42 -4.73
CA VAL A 79 1.31 -3.09 -3.42
C VAL A 79 1.66 -4.38 -2.67
N ILE A 80 0.72 -5.32 -2.59
CA ILE A 80 0.89 -6.60 -1.88
C ILE A 80 2.10 -7.37 -2.43
N SER A 81 2.28 -7.40 -3.76
CA SER A 81 3.40 -8.11 -4.39
C SER A 81 4.78 -7.53 -4.08
N ARG A 82 4.85 -6.23 -3.70
CA ARG A 82 6.10 -5.53 -3.39
C ARG A 82 6.42 -5.45 -1.90
N ALA A 83 5.49 -5.86 -1.02
CA ALA A 83 5.70 -5.81 0.42
C ALA A 83 6.79 -6.79 0.87
N ASP A 84 7.55 -6.42 1.91
CA ASP A 84 8.51 -7.32 2.55
C ASP A 84 7.83 -8.48 3.28
N HIS A 85 6.66 -8.22 3.85
CA HIS A 85 5.88 -9.14 4.65
C HIS A 85 4.38 -8.89 4.44
N VAL A 86 3.61 -9.95 4.24
CA VAL A 86 2.15 -9.91 4.12
C VAL A 86 1.52 -10.66 5.26
N LEU A 87 0.56 -10.01 5.92
CA LEU A 87 -0.40 -10.65 6.82
C LEU A 87 -1.73 -10.75 6.08
N ASP A 88 -2.15 -11.98 5.78
CA ASP A 88 -3.45 -12.22 5.17
C ASP A 88 -4.46 -12.61 6.26
N LEU A 89 -5.61 -11.95 6.24
CA LEU A 89 -6.66 -12.11 7.24
C LEU A 89 -7.91 -12.74 6.61
N GLY A 90 -8.50 -13.73 7.27
CA GLY A 90 -9.66 -14.41 6.74
C GLY A 90 -10.05 -15.65 7.55
N PRO A 91 -10.61 -16.70 6.91
CA PRO A 91 -10.87 -16.83 5.46
C PRO A 91 -12.08 -16.03 4.96
N GLY A 92 -12.97 -15.59 5.85
CA GLY A 92 -14.14 -14.77 5.55
C GLY A 92 -14.14 -13.43 6.30
N ALA A 93 -15.30 -12.78 6.35
CA ALA A 93 -15.52 -11.55 7.08
C ALA A 93 -16.31 -11.80 8.37
N GLY A 94 -16.28 -10.85 9.31
CA GLY A 94 -17.07 -10.93 10.55
C GLY A 94 -16.74 -12.18 11.38
N ALA A 95 -17.75 -12.98 11.72
CA ALA A 95 -17.60 -14.21 12.50
C ALA A 95 -16.77 -15.29 11.79
N ASP A 96 -16.71 -15.24 10.47
CA ASP A 96 -15.96 -16.19 9.63
C ASP A 96 -14.53 -15.70 9.32
N GLY A 97 -14.14 -14.56 9.90
CA GLY A 97 -12.83 -13.92 9.71
C GLY A 97 -12.01 -13.80 10.99
N GLY A 98 -11.12 -12.79 11.00
CA GLY A 98 -10.33 -12.43 12.18
C GLY A 98 -9.18 -13.40 12.51
N ARG A 99 -8.82 -14.30 11.59
CA ARG A 99 -7.70 -15.22 11.74
C ARG A 99 -6.60 -14.84 10.76
N VAL A 100 -5.35 -14.98 11.20
CA VAL A 100 -4.19 -14.88 10.31
C VAL A 100 -4.13 -16.18 9.52
N VAL A 101 -4.44 -16.12 8.22
CA VAL A 101 -4.36 -17.29 7.31
C VAL A 101 -2.97 -17.44 6.73
N PHE A 102 -2.20 -16.34 6.68
CA PHE A 102 -0.81 -16.35 6.26
C PHE A 102 -0.02 -15.20 6.89
N ALA A 103 1.25 -15.46 7.19
CA ALA A 103 2.23 -14.45 7.59
C ALA A 103 3.59 -14.81 6.97
N GLY A 104 4.11 -13.94 6.09
CA GLY A 104 5.42 -14.11 5.49
C GLY A 104 5.60 -13.33 4.19
N PRO A 105 6.65 -13.64 3.41
CA PRO A 105 6.89 -12.99 2.12
C PRO A 105 5.76 -13.23 1.12
N PRO A 106 5.39 -12.25 0.27
CA PRO A 106 4.31 -12.39 -0.72
C PRO A 106 4.48 -13.60 -1.66
N ALA A 107 5.72 -13.96 -1.98
CA ALA A 107 6.04 -15.11 -2.82
C ALA A 107 5.56 -16.45 -2.24
N HIS A 108 5.37 -16.56 -0.92
CA HIS A 108 4.85 -17.78 -0.30
C HIS A 108 3.32 -17.77 -0.20
N LEU A 109 2.69 -16.60 -0.20
CA LEU A 109 1.23 -16.43 -0.13
C LEU A 109 0.52 -17.19 -1.26
N VAL A 110 1.12 -17.22 -2.46
CA VAL A 110 0.58 -17.94 -3.63
C VAL A 110 0.51 -19.45 -3.43
N SER A 111 1.16 -20.03 -2.41
CA SER A 111 1.05 -21.47 -2.10
C SER A 111 -0.01 -21.80 -1.05
N VAL A 112 -0.63 -20.80 -0.42
CA VAL A 112 -1.59 -20.98 0.67
C VAL A 112 -2.98 -21.27 0.11
N ALA A 113 -3.44 -22.52 0.27
CA ALA A 113 -4.72 -22.98 -0.27
C ALA A 113 -5.93 -22.16 0.24
N ASP A 114 -5.93 -21.83 1.54
CA ASP A 114 -7.05 -21.12 2.19
C ASP A 114 -6.99 -19.59 2.03
N SER A 115 -6.04 -19.07 1.24
CA SER A 115 -5.88 -17.64 0.98
C SER A 115 -6.52 -17.22 -0.34
N LEU A 116 -7.61 -16.44 -0.25
CA LEU A 116 -8.23 -15.76 -1.40
C LEU A 116 -7.27 -14.73 -2.01
N THR A 117 -6.51 -14.02 -1.17
CA THR A 117 -5.51 -13.04 -1.62
C THR A 117 -4.42 -13.72 -2.46
N GLY A 118 -3.90 -14.87 -2.00
CA GLY A 118 -2.93 -15.66 -2.72
C GLY A 118 -3.45 -16.22 -4.05
N GLU A 119 -4.75 -16.53 -4.14
CA GLU A 119 -5.37 -16.97 -5.39
C GLU A 119 -5.38 -15.87 -6.44
N HIS A 120 -5.80 -14.66 -6.05
CA HIS A 120 -5.84 -13.51 -6.93
C HIS A 120 -4.43 -13.05 -7.32
N LEU A 121 -3.48 -13.13 -6.39
CA LEU A 121 -2.07 -12.83 -6.65
C LEU A 121 -1.47 -13.81 -7.68
N ALA A 122 -1.72 -15.12 -7.52
CA ALA A 122 -1.27 -16.14 -8.47
C ALA A 122 -1.83 -15.89 -9.88
N ARG A 123 -3.13 -15.59 -9.99
CA ARG A 123 -3.78 -15.26 -11.27
C ARG A 123 -3.18 -14.01 -11.92
N ARG A 124 -2.88 -12.96 -11.13
CA ARG A 124 -2.26 -11.73 -11.64
C ARG A 124 -0.88 -11.97 -12.25
N HIS A 125 -0.08 -12.82 -11.62
CA HIS A 125 1.28 -13.13 -12.06
C HIS A 125 1.40 -14.36 -12.98
N GLY A 126 0.29 -15.00 -13.36
CA GLY A 126 0.29 -16.17 -14.22
C GLY A 126 0.92 -17.42 -13.59
N ILE A 127 0.89 -17.53 -12.26
CA ILE A 127 1.45 -18.67 -11.52
C ILE A 127 0.38 -19.77 -11.43
N ALA A 128 0.73 -20.99 -11.85
CA ALA A 128 -0.15 -22.15 -11.68
C ALA A 128 -0.22 -22.57 -10.21
N ARG A 129 -1.44 -22.77 -9.69
CA ARG A 129 -1.74 -23.30 -8.34
C ARG A 129 -2.15 -24.76 -8.42
#